data_AF-V9LER8-F1
#
_entry.id   AF-V9LER8-F1
#
_cell.length_a   1.000
_cell.length_b   1.000
_cell.length_c   1.000
_cell.angle_alpha   90.00
_cell.angle_beta   90.00
_cell.angle_gamma   90.00
#
_symmetry.space_group_name_H-M   'P 1'
#
loop_
_entity.id
_entity.type
_entity.pdbx_description
1 polymer ?
#
loop_
_entity_poly.entity_id
_entity_poly.type
_entity_poly.pdbx_seq_one_letter_code
_entity_poly.pdbx_strand_id
1 'polypeptide(L)'
;QPLVVSIVLHLSQQLSGINAVFYFSTNIFLKAGVEYPVYATIGTGVVNTVFTVVSLFLVERVGRRTLHLVGLGGMTVCATLITISLGLVAKVPAMSYLSLVAVFSFVAFFEVGPGPIPWFIVAELFSQGPRPSAMAVAGFSNWSSNFLVGMCFQPIESALGSNVFIIFIVFLVIFWVFTYFKVPETRGRSFDEIASGFQSESGLRAGGVEKAPMVSLGGSASPQTSPSPPPHTGSQ
;
A
#
# COMPACT_ATOMS: atom_id res chain seq x y z
N GLN A 1 -0.43 -11.49 -8.12
CA GLN A 1 -1.29 -10.33 -7.91
C GLN A 1 -1.23 -9.76 -6.48
N PRO A 2 -1.44 -10.53 -5.38
CA PRO A 2 -1.43 -9.98 -4.01
C PRO A 2 -0.08 -9.38 -3.59
N LEU A 3 1.03 -9.93 -4.08
CA LEU A 3 2.38 -9.37 -3.83
C LEU A 3 2.56 -7.99 -4.45
N VAL A 4 2.07 -7.78 -5.68
CA VAL A 4 2.13 -6.47 -6.34
C VAL A 4 1.31 -5.44 -5.58
N VAL A 5 0.11 -5.81 -5.14
CA VAL A 5 -0.72 -4.95 -4.27
C VAL A 5 0.04 -4.59 -2.99
N SER A 6 0.67 -5.56 -2.35
CA SER A 6 1.43 -5.36 -1.10
C SER A 6 2.60 -4.40 -1.27
N ILE A 7 3.38 -4.57 -2.35
CA ILE A 7 4.50 -3.68 -2.68
C ILE A 7 3.98 -2.26 -2.97
N VAL A 8 2.96 -2.13 -3.83
CA VAL A 8 2.42 -0.82 -4.23
C VAL A 8 1.81 -0.07 -3.05
N LEU A 9 1.19 -0.76 -2.08
CA LEU A 9 0.69 -0.11 -0.87
C LEU A 9 1.80 0.37 0.08
N HIS A 10 2.93 -0.34 0.15
CA HIS A 10 4.08 0.17 0.90
C HIS A 10 4.77 1.32 0.16
N LEU A 11 4.78 1.30 -1.17
CA LEU A 11 5.22 2.44 -1.98
C LEU A 11 4.28 3.64 -1.80
N SER A 12 2.96 3.44 -1.73
CA SER A 12 2.00 4.54 -1.53
C SER A 12 2.18 5.20 -0.17
N GLN A 13 2.52 4.43 0.87
CA GLN A 13 2.88 4.97 2.19
C GLN A 13 4.10 5.90 2.10
N GLN A 14 5.19 5.44 1.50
CA GLN A 14 6.48 6.12 1.56
C GLN A 14 6.59 7.26 0.54
N LEU A 15 6.13 7.03 -0.69
CA LEU A 15 6.10 8.01 -1.78
C LEU A 15 4.91 8.99 -1.68
N SER A 16 4.09 8.88 -0.64
CA SER A 16 3.12 9.93 -0.29
C SER A 16 3.78 11.26 0.05
N GLY A 17 5.06 11.24 0.45
CA GLY A 17 5.79 12.42 0.93
C GLY A 17 5.77 12.58 2.46
N ILE A 18 5.19 11.63 3.20
CA ILE A 18 5.09 11.72 4.67
C ILE A 18 6.45 11.86 5.36
N ASN A 19 7.49 11.15 4.90
CA ASN A 19 8.81 11.28 5.54
C ASN A 19 9.48 12.61 5.20
N ALA A 20 9.18 13.18 4.03
CA ALA A 20 9.66 14.52 3.73
C ALA A 20 9.05 15.54 4.71
N VAL A 21 7.76 15.39 5.03
CA VAL A 21 7.11 16.16 6.09
C VAL A 21 7.76 15.89 7.45
N PHE A 22 7.97 14.64 7.87
CA PHE A 22 8.56 14.38 9.19
C PHE A 22 10.02 14.84 9.31
N TYR A 23 10.88 14.51 8.34
CA TYR A 23 12.30 14.82 8.39
C TYR A 23 12.57 16.32 8.22
N PHE A 24 11.75 17.01 7.43
CA PHE A 24 12.01 18.41 7.05
C PHE A 24 10.90 19.39 7.48
N SER A 25 9.94 18.96 8.30
CA SER A 25 8.83 19.78 8.85
C SER A 25 9.30 21.10 9.41
N THR A 26 10.33 21.10 10.25
CA THR A 26 10.88 22.32 10.84
C THR A 26 11.36 23.30 9.77
N ASN A 27 11.97 22.81 8.69
CA ASN A 27 12.40 23.64 7.57
C ASN A 27 11.21 24.14 6.73
N ILE A 28 10.20 23.28 6.52
CA ILE A 28 8.95 23.64 5.83
C ILE A 28 8.22 24.75 6.60
N PHE A 29 8.06 24.61 7.92
CA PHE A 29 7.41 25.61 8.76
C PHE A 29 8.21 26.90 8.85
N LEU A 30 9.54 26.83 8.90
CA LEU A 30 10.40 28.01 8.83
C LEU A 30 10.20 28.76 7.51
N LYS A 31 10.19 28.05 6.37
CA LYS A 31 9.90 28.64 5.04
C LYS A 31 8.47 29.17 4.92
N ALA A 32 7.53 28.56 5.64
CA ALA A 32 6.16 29.04 5.75
C ALA A 32 6.01 30.27 6.65
N GLY A 33 7.09 30.80 7.24
CA GLY A 33 7.04 32.00 8.09
C GLY A 33 6.45 31.74 9.47
N VAL A 34 6.47 30.50 9.96
CA VAL A 34 6.05 30.17 11.32
C VAL A 34 7.12 30.66 12.30
N GLU A 35 6.72 31.45 13.30
CA GLU A 35 7.63 32.07 14.27
C GLU A 35 8.40 31.04 15.13
N TYR A 36 7.72 29.94 15.50
CA TYR A 36 8.33 28.84 16.26
C TYR A 36 8.13 27.48 15.57
N PRO A 37 8.93 27.16 14.54
CA PRO A 37 8.77 25.95 13.73
C PRO A 37 8.85 24.64 14.52
N VAL A 38 9.65 24.60 15.59
CA VAL A 38 9.84 23.40 16.43
C VAL A 38 8.54 23.02 17.14
N TYR A 39 7.77 23.97 17.66
CA TYR A 39 6.48 23.68 18.30
C TYR A 39 5.44 23.18 17.29
N ALA A 40 5.47 23.69 16.06
CA ALA A 40 4.63 23.18 14.98
C ALA A 40 5.01 21.72 14.63
N THR A 41 6.30 21.38 14.58
CA THR A 41 6.76 20.00 14.39
C THR A 41 6.30 19.07 15.52
N ILE A 42 6.37 19.52 16.78
CA ILE A 42 5.82 18.76 17.92
C ILE A 42 4.30 18.57 17.75
N GLY A 43 3.59 19.61 17.32
CA GLY A 43 2.17 19.54 17.00
C GLY A 43 1.84 18.49 15.93
N THR A 44 2.66 18.39 14.88
CA THR A 44 2.55 17.32 13.87
C THR A 44 2.65 15.93 14.49
N GLY A 45 3.56 15.73 15.46
CA GLY A 45 3.68 14.46 16.19
C GLY A 45 2.47 14.15 17.09
N VAL A 46 1.88 15.17 17.70
CA VAL A 46 0.63 15.01 18.47
C VAL A 46 -0.52 14.60 17.55
N VAL A 47 -0.69 15.30 16.42
CA VAL A 47 -1.71 14.97 15.41
C VAL A 47 -1.52 13.55 14.89
N ASN A 48 -0.28 13.16 14.59
CA ASN A 48 0.06 11.79 14.20
C ASN A 48 -0.47 10.79 15.23
N THR A 49 -0.07 10.92 16.49
CA THR A 49 -0.46 10.02 17.58
C THR A 49 -1.98 9.93 17.74
N VAL A 50 -2.67 11.07 17.75
CA VAL A 50 -4.13 11.12 17.91
C VAL A 50 -4.83 10.40 16.75
N PHE A 51 -4.43 10.67 15.51
CA PHE A 51 -5.09 10.06 14.35
C PHE A 51 -4.71 8.59 14.17
N THR A 52 -3.54 8.14 14.63
CA THR A 52 -3.23 6.71 14.72
C THR A 52 -4.24 6.00 15.63
N VAL A 53 -4.53 6.56 16.81
CA VAL A 53 -5.54 6.00 17.73
C VAL A 53 -6.93 6.00 17.09
N VAL A 54 -7.33 7.09 16.42
CA VAL A 54 -8.60 7.16 15.70
C VAL A 54 -8.68 6.08 14.61
N SER A 55 -7.59 5.86 13.87
CA SER A 55 -7.51 4.87 12.80
C SER A 55 -7.74 3.44 13.30
N LEU A 56 -7.25 3.10 14.50
CA LEU A 56 -7.51 1.79 15.13
C LEU A 56 -9.00 1.50 15.28
N PHE A 57 -9.82 2.50 15.64
CA PHE A 57 -11.27 2.31 15.77
C PHE A 57 -12.00 2.33 14.41
N LEU A 58 -11.47 3.08 13.43
CA LEU A 58 -12.09 3.22 12.11
C LEU A 58 -11.83 2.00 11.22
N VAL A 59 -10.65 1.38 11.29
CA VAL A 59 -10.25 0.29 10.39
C VAL A 59 -11.19 -0.90 10.45
N GLU A 60 -11.71 -1.20 11.64
CA GLU A 60 -12.70 -2.27 11.86
C GLU A 60 -14.12 -1.87 11.45
N ARG A 61 -14.45 -0.58 11.41
CA ARG A 61 -15.80 -0.05 11.15
C ARG A 61 -16.07 0.39 9.72
N VAL A 62 -15.05 0.83 8.99
CA VAL A 62 -15.20 1.38 7.63
C VAL A 62 -14.64 0.42 6.58
N GLY A 63 -13.55 -0.26 6.87
CA GLY A 63 -12.85 -1.13 5.91
C GLY A 63 -11.56 -0.52 5.39
N ARG A 64 -10.67 -1.38 4.88
CA ARG A 64 -9.28 -1.02 4.55
C ARG A 64 -9.23 -0.23 3.25
N ARG A 65 -9.98 -0.63 2.23
CA ARG A 65 -9.92 0.03 0.91
C ARG A 65 -10.42 1.47 1.00
N THR A 66 -11.56 1.67 1.67
CA THR A 66 -12.17 3.00 1.81
C THR A 66 -11.28 3.96 2.59
N LEU A 67 -10.73 3.54 3.72
CA LEU A 67 -9.83 4.40 4.51
C LEU A 67 -8.54 4.74 3.78
N HIS A 68 -7.97 3.79 3.02
CA HIS A 68 -6.78 4.06 2.23
C HIS A 68 -7.07 5.09 1.12
N LEU A 69 -8.21 4.98 0.43
CA LEU A 69 -8.64 5.95 -0.59
C LEU A 69 -8.93 7.34 0.00
N VAL A 70 -9.59 7.40 1.15
CA VAL A 70 -9.87 8.67 1.85
C VAL A 70 -8.55 9.33 2.28
N GLY A 71 -7.62 8.56 2.83
CA GLY A 71 -6.31 9.08 3.22
C GLY A 71 -5.51 9.60 2.03
N LEU A 72 -5.35 8.81 0.95
CA LEU A 72 -4.65 9.26 -0.26
C LEU A 72 -5.30 10.50 -0.90
N GLY A 73 -6.63 10.53 -0.97
CA GLY A 73 -7.38 11.67 -1.51
C GLY A 73 -7.22 12.92 -0.66
N GLY A 74 -7.37 12.80 0.67
CA GLY A 74 -7.18 13.90 1.60
C GLY A 74 -5.75 14.43 1.60
N MET A 75 -4.75 13.55 1.54
CA MET A 75 -3.34 13.93 1.38
C MET A 75 -3.10 14.68 0.07
N THR A 76 -3.77 14.30 -1.03
CA THR A 76 -3.64 15.00 -2.33
C THR A 76 -4.13 16.45 -2.23
N VAL A 77 -5.28 16.65 -1.60
CA VAL A 77 -5.84 18.00 -1.36
C VAL A 77 -4.90 18.80 -0.46
N CYS A 78 -4.44 18.20 0.64
CA CYS A 78 -3.54 18.89 1.58
C CYS A 78 -2.19 19.23 0.94
N ALA A 79 -1.60 18.33 0.15
CA ALA A 79 -0.37 18.59 -0.59
C ALA A 79 -0.52 19.77 -1.56
N THR A 80 -1.66 19.85 -2.26
CA THR A 80 -1.99 21.00 -3.12
C THR A 80 -2.04 22.30 -2.31
N LEU A 81 -2.69 22.29 -1.13
CA LEU A 81 -2.74 23.45 -0.24
C LEU A 81 -1.36 23.83 0.31
N ILE A 82 -0.49 22.86 0.60
CA ILE A 82 0.91 23.10 1.00
C ILE A 82 1.67 23.79 -0.14
N THR A 83 1.58 23.28 -1.38
CA THR A 83 2.22 23.91 -2.54
C THR A 83 1.78 25.36 -2.74
N ILE A 84 0.47 25.62 -2.70
CA ILE A 84 -0.10 26.96 -2.89
C ILE A 84 0.32 27.90 -1.74
N SER A 85 0.19 27.46 -0.49
CA SER A 85 0.53 28.28 0.68
C SER A 85 2.00 28.67 0.69
N LEU A 86 2.91 27.72 0.45
CA LEU A 86 4.36 27.99 0.37
C LEU A 86 4.72 28.88 -0.83
N GLY A 87 4.03 28.74 -1.96
CA GLY A 87 4.25 29.60 -3.13
C GLY A 87 3.79 31.05 -2.95
N LEU A 88 2.82 31.29 -2.05
CA LEU A 88 2.21 32.60 -1.82
C LEU A 88 2.65 33.27 -0.51
N VAL A 89 3.39 32.57 0.36
CA VAL A 89 3.77 33.07 1.69
C VAL A 89 4.55 34.38 1.64
N ALA A 90 5.40 34.57 0.63
CA ALA A 90 6.18 35.79 0.44
C ALA A 90 5.32 37.02 0.12
N LYS A 91 4.10 36.81 -0.41
CA LYS A 91 3.15 37.88 -0.79
C LYS A 91 2.08 38.09 0.27
N VAL A 92 1.67 37.03 0.97
CA VAL A 92 0.56 37.05 1.93
C VAL A 92 1.00 36.31 3.20
N PRO A 93 1.41 37.02 4.26
CA PRO A 93 1.88 36.41 5.51
C PRO A 93 0.86 35.50 6.18
N ALA A 94 -0.45 35.72 5.94
CA ALA A 94 -1.52 34.86 6.45
C ALA A 94 -1.50 33.42 5.90
N MET A 95 -0.75 33.16 4.80
CA MET A 95 -0.59 31.82 4.24
C MET A 95 0.21 30.87 5.15
N SER A 96 0.94 31.41 6.14
CA SER A 96 1.63 30.63 7.17
C SER A 96 0.67 29.73 7.96
N TYR A 97 -0.47 30.28 8.39
CA TYR A 97 -1.53 29.54 9.09
C TYR A 97 -2.15 28.47 8.21
N LEU A 98 -2.36 28.77 6.92
CA LEU A 98 -2.88 27.78 5.98
C LEU A 98 -1.89 26.62 5.78
N SER A 99 -0.59 26.92 5.66
CA SER A 99 0.45 25.90 5.56
C SER A 99 0.48 24.99 6.79
N LEU A 100 0.37 25.57 7.98
CA LEU A 100 0.32 24.82 9.24
C LEU A 100 -0.89 23.87 9.29
N VAL A 101 -2.09 24.38 9.02
CA VAL A 101 -3.32 23.59 9.00
C VAL A 101 -3.26 22.50 7.92
N ALA A 102 -2.70 22.81 6.75
CA ALA A 102 -2.56 21.86 5.65
C ALA A 102 -1.58 20.72 5.99
N VAL A 103 -0.45 21.02 6.63
CA VAL A 103 0.50 19.99 7.09
C VAL A 103 -0.12 19.10 8.17
N PHE A 104 -0.83 19.68 9.14
CA PHE A 104 -1.51 18.89 10.18
C PHE A 104 -2.58 17.99 9.57
N SER A 105 -3.40 18.53 8.66
CA SER A 105 -4.41 17.76 7.95
C SER A 105 -3.80 16.66 7.08
N PHE A 106 -2.67 16.93 6.43
CA PHE A 106 -1.93 15.94 5.65
C PHE A 106 -1.50 14.74 6.51
N VAL A 107 -0.95 14.99 7.71
CA VAL A 107 -0.56 13.93 8.65
C VAL A 107 -1.77 13.20 9.23
N ALA A 108 -2.86 13.91 9.50
CA ALA A 108 -4.11 13.28 9.93
C ALA A 108 -4.64 12.30 8.87
N PHE A 109 -4.74 12.71 7.61
CA PHE A 109 -5.19 11.83 6.52
C PHE A 109 -4.24 10.67 6.26
N PHE A 110 -2.93 10.86 6.44
CA PHE A 110 -1.96 9.78 6.38
C PHE A 110 -2.27 8.69 7.41
N GLU A 111 -2.45 9.06 8.68
CA GLU A 111 -2.70 8.11 9.77
C GLU A 111 -4.07 7.41 9.68
N VAL A 112 -5.07 8.07 9.09
CA VAL A 112 -6.39 7.46 8.86
C VAL A 112 -6.33 6.27 7.90
N GLY A 113 -5.35 6.23 6.98
CA GLY A 113 -5.30 5.17 5.97
C GLY A 113 -3.90 4.72 5.58
N PRO A 114 -3.17 5.49 4.77
CA PRO A 114 -1.86 5.11 4.24
C PRO A 114 -0.81 4.70 5.28
N GLY A 115 -0.87 5.20 6.53
CA GLY A 115 0.02 4.79 7.61
C GLY A 115 -0.18 3.34 8.04
N PRO A 116 -1.33 2.99 8.63
CA PRO A 116 -1.52 1.65 9.19
C PRO A 116 -1.88 0.57 8.16
N ILE A 117 -2.64 0.90 7.12
CA ILE A 117 -3.31 -0.10 6.26
C ILE A 117 -2.32 -0.99 5.49
N PRO A 118 -1.22 -0.48 4.91
CA PRO A 118 -0.24 -1.32 4.22
C PRO A 118 0.31 -2.44 5.10
N TRP A 119 0.51 -2.20 6.39
CA TRP A 119 1.00 -3.23 7.32
C TRP A 119 -0.04 -4.29 7.66
N PHE A 120 -1.31 -3.89 7.81
CA PHE A 120 -2.41 -4.82 8.08
C PHE A 120 -2.75 -5.68 6.87
N ILE A 121 -2.88 -5.06 5.70
CA ILE A 121 -3.44 -5.72 4.52
C ILE A 121 -2.53 -6.83 3.98
N VAL A 122 -1.20 -6.74 4.17
CA VAL A 122 -0.30 -7.82 3.77
C VAL A 122 -0.52 -9.08 4.60
N ALA A 123 -0.82 -8.95 5.88
CA ALA A 123 -1.19 -10.09 6.71
C ALA A 123 -2.54 -10.71 6.31
N GLU A 124 -3.47 -9.88 5.80
CA GLU A 124 -4.82 -10.28 5.35
C GLU A 124 -4.83 -10.85 3.91
N LEU A 125 -3.89 -10.47 3.06
CA LEU A 125 -3.80 -10.92 1.65
C LEU A 125 -3.14 -12.30 1.49
N PHE A 126 -2.39 -12.76 2.49
CA PHE A 126 -1.60 -13.99 2.40
C PHE A 126 -1.95 -14.99 3.50
N SER A 127 -2.09 -16.26 3.11
CA SER A 127 -2.17 -17.39 4.03
C SER A 127 -0.85 -17.56 4.79
N GLN A 128 -0.87 -18.35 5.87
CA GLN A 128 0.24 -18.47 6.83
C GLN A 128 1.58 -18.86 6.18
N GLY A 129 1.57 -19.72 5.14
CA GLY A 129 2.77 -20.17 4.45
C GLY A 129 3.58 -19.04 3.77
N PRO A 130 3.02 -18.35 2.76
CA PRO A 130 3.74 -17.29 2.04
C PRO A 130 3.84 -15.95 2.81
N ARG A 131 3.09 -15.75 3.89
CA ARG A 131 3.00 -14.47 4.60
C ARG A 131 4.35 -13.92 5.08
N PRO A 132 5.24 -14.69 5.72
CA PRO A 132 6.53 -14.15 6.18
C PRO A 132 7.39 -13.61 5.03
N SER A 133 7.47 -14.35 3.92
CA SER A 133 8.21 -13.91 2.72
C SER A 133 7.57 -12.68 2.09
N ALA A 134 6.24 -12.61 2.02
CA ALA A 134 5.53 -11.45 1.50
C ALA A 134 5.76 -10.20 2.35
N MET A 135 5.71 -10.34 3.68
CA MET A 135 6.01 -9.26 4.63
C MET A 135 7.46 -8.79 4.49
N ALA A 136 8.42 -9.69 4.29
CA ALA A 136 9.82 -9.32 4.07
C ALA A 136 10.01 -8.50 2.79
N VAL A 137 9.40 -8.91 1.67
CA VAL A 137 9.47 -8.16 0.40
C VAL A 137 8.76 -6.81 0.50
N ALA A 138 7.60 -6.77 1.16
CA ALA A 138 6.85 -5.54 1.38
C ALA A 138 7.61 -4.56 2.28
N GLY A 139 8.19 -5.06 3.38
CA GLY A 139 9.06 -4.30 4.27
C GLY A 139 10.32 -3.80 3.56
N PHE A 140 10.99 -4.63 2.77
CA PHE A 140 12.13 -4.19 1.96
C PHE A 140 11.75 -3.07 1.00
N SER A 141 10.60 -3.18 0.33
CA SER A 141 10.08 -2.15 -0.58
C SER A 141 9.79 -0.83 0.17
N ASN A 142 9.26 -0.94 1.39
CA ASN A 142 8.99 0.19 2.27
C ASN A 142 10.28 0.91 2.67
N TRP A 143 11.26 0.19 3.22
CA TRP A 143 12.53 0.79 3.65
C TRP A 143 13.34 1.32 2.47
N SER A 144 13.32 0.64 1.33
CA SER A 144 14.01 1.12 0.12
C SER A 144 13.40 2.42 -0.41
N SER A 145 12.06 2.52 -0.44
CA SER A 145 11.40 3.77 -0.85
C SER A 145 11.55 4.89 0.17
N ASN A 146 11.54 4.58 1.46
CA ASN A 146 11.87 5.52 2.53
C ASN A 146 13.29 6.11 2.33
N PHE A 147 14.28 5.26 2.11
CA PHE A 147 15.66 5.67 1.84
C PHE A 147 15.76 6.58 0.63
N LEU A 148 15.09 6.23 -0.48
CA LEU A 148 15.07 7.06 -1.69
C LEU A 148 14.46 8.44 -1.42
N VAL A 149 13.33 8.51 -0.70
CA VAL A 149 12.72 9.81 -0.34
C VAL A 149 13.68 10.63 0.54
N GLY A 150 14.30 10.02 1.55
CA GLY A 150 15.24 10.70 2.43
C GLY A 150 16.47 11.26 1.69
N MET A 151 17.03 10.48 0.75
CA MET A 151 18.20 10.87 -0.03
C MET A 151 17.89 11.90 -1.12
N CYS A 152 16.75 11.76 -1.81
CA CYS A 152 16.44 12.56 -2.98
C CYS A 152 15.66 13.84 -2.66
N PHE A 153 14.93 13.91 -1.54
CA PHE A 153 14.03 15.02 -1.27
C PHE A 153 14.74 16.37 -1.26
N GLN A 154 15.81 16.53 -0.48
CA GLN A 154 16.45 17.83 -0.30
C GLN A 154 17.14 18.37 -1.57
N PRO A 155 17.87 17.56 -2.36
CA PRO A 155 18.34 17.98 -3.68
C PRO A 155 17.20 18.43 -4.61
N ILE A 156 16.10 17.68 -4.66
CA ILE A 156 14.94 18.02 -5.51
C ILE A 156 14.25 19.31 -5.01
N GLU A 157 14.09 19.45 -3.70
CA GLU A 157 13.49 20.62 -3.06
C GLU A 157 14.30 21.89 -3.32
N SER A 158 15.63 21.80 -3.32
CA SER A 158 16.49 22.93 -3.67
C SER A 158 16.31 23.40 -5.13
N ALA A 159 15.97 22.48 -6.05
CA ALA A 159 15.76 22.80 -7.46
C ALA A 159 14.33 23.27 -7.78
N LEU A 160 13.33 22.72 -7.08
CA LEU A 160 11.90 22.97 -7.37
C LEU A 160 11.23 23.94 -6.38
N GLY A 161 11.84 24.20 -5.23
CA GLY A 161 11.24 24.97 -4.13
C GLY A 161 9.91 24.35 -3.68
N SER A 162 8.88 25.19 -3.51
CA SER A 162 7.54 24.77 -3.08
C SER A 162 6.86 23.77 -4.03
N ASN A 163 7.28 23.71 -5.30
CA ASN A 163 6.73 22.81 -6.30
C ASN A 163 7.15 21.35 -6.09
N VAL A 164 8.07 21.05 -5.15
CA VAL A 164 8.46 19.66 -4.81
C VAL A 164 7.26 18.79 -4.44
N PHE A 165 6.25 19.37 -3.79
CA PHE A 165 5.03 18.66 -3.39
C PHE A 165 4.16 18.22 -4.58
N ILE A 166 4.33 18.81 -5.77
CA ILE A 166 3.65 18.37 -7.00
C ILE A 166 4.04 16.93 -7.36
N ILE A 167 5.30 16.54 -7.10
CA ILE A 167 5.75 15.16 -7.32
C ILE A 167 4.95 14.20 -6.45
N PHE A 168 4.76 14.55 -5.17
CA PHE A 168 3.95 13.75 -4.25
C PHE A 168 2.47 13.73 -4.65
N ILE A 169 1.90 14.84 -5.12
CA ILE A 169 0.54 14.90 -5.65
C ILE A 169 0.35 13.89 -6.80
N VAL A 170 1.30 13.85 -7.75
CA VAL A 170 1.25 12.91 -8.88
C VAL A 170 1.28 11.46 -8.37
N PHE A 171 2.19 11.13 -7.45
CA PHE A 171 2.25 9.80 -6.85
C PHE A 171 0.97 9.44 -6.10
N LEU A 172 0.44 10.34 -5.27
CA LEU A 172 -0.79 10.13 -4.51
C LEU A 172 -1.97 9.84 -5.44
N VAL A 173 -2.13 10.57 -6.54
CA VAL A 173 -3.18 10.32 -7.55
C VAL A 173 -2.98 8.96 -8.21
N ILE A 174 -1.76 8.61 -8.61
CA ILE A 174 -1.46 7.28 -9.19
C ILE A 174 -1.84 6.16 -8.21
N PHE A 175 -1.45 6.28 -6.94
CA PHE A 175 -1.78 5.28 -5.93
C PHE A 175 -3.26 5.27 -5.57
N TRP A 176 -3.94 6.41 -5.64
CA TRP A 176 -5.38 6.49 -5.43
C TRP A 176 -6.11 5.70 -6.53
N VAL A 177 -5.74 5.93 -7.80
CA VAL A 177 -6.28 5.20 -8.95
C VAL A 177 -5.98 3.70 -8.83
N PHE A 178 -4.73 3.34 -8.50
CA PHE A 178 -4.35 1.95 -8.28
C PHE A 178 -5.20 1.30 -7.17
N THR A 179 -5.35 1.98 -6.04
CA THR A 179 -6.13 1.48 -4.90
C THR A 179 -7.59 1.29 -5.29
N TYR A 180 -8.15 2.21 -6.07
CA TYR A 180 -9.52 2.12 -6.52
C TYR A 180 -9.74 0.89 -7.41
N PHE A 181 -8.84 0.57 -8.33
CA PHE A 181 -9.05 -0.54 -9.28
C PHE A 181 -8.49 -1.89 -8.84
N LYS A 182 -7.43 -1.93 -8.03
CA LYS A 182 -6.64 -3.16 -7.79
C LYS A 182 -6.65 -3.68 -6.36
N VAL A 183 -7.02 -2.85 -5.38
CA VAL A 183 -7.02 -3.25 -3.97
C VAL A 183 -8.40 -3.76 -3.60
N PRO A 184 -8.55 -5.05 -3.24
CA PRO A 184 -9.83 -5.58 -2.77
C PRO A 184 -10.13 -5.07 -1.36
N GLU A 185 -11.41 -5.07 -0.99
CA GLU A 185 -11.78 -4.94 0.42
C GLU A 185 -11.54 -6.27 1.13
N THR A 186 -10.82 -6.24 2.24
CA THR A 186 -10.41 -7.41 3.04
C THR A 186 -11.23 -7.57 4.31
N ARG A 187 -11.97 -6.53 4.72
CA ARG A 187 -12.77 -6.56 5.96
C ARG A 187 -13.81 -7.68 5.94
N GLY A 188 -13.74 -8.53 6.97
CA GLY A 188 -14.72 -9.58 7.23
C GLY A 188 -14.71 -10.72 6.21
N ARG A 189 -13.64 -10.84 5.40
CA ARG A 189 -13.48 -11.88 4.40
C ARG A 189 -12.42 -12.90 4.83
N SER A 190 -12.64 -14.15 4.46
CA SER A 190 -11.65 -15.22 4.62
C SER A 190 -10.53 -15.10 3.58
N PHE A 191 -9.38 -15.74 3.86
CA PHE A 191 -8.26 -15.79 2.92
C PHE A 191 -8.66 -16.41 1.57
N ASP A 192 -9.52 -17.42 1.58
CA ASP A 192 -9.96 -18.13 0.37
C ASP A 192 -10.90 -17.27 -0.48
N GLU A 193 -11.76 -16.46 0.14
CA GLU A 193 -12.61 -15.48 -0.56
C GLU A 193 -11.78 -14.38 -1.23
N ILE A 194 -10.72 -13.92 -0.57
CA ILE A 194 -9.79 -12.94 -1.14
C ILE A 194 -9.00 -13.57 -2.30
N ALA A 195 -8.50 -14.79 -2.12
CA ALA A 195 -7.73 -15.50 -3.14
C ALA A 195 -8.56 -15.83 -4.39
N SER A 196 -9.81 -16.29 -4.22
CA SER A 196 -10.74 -16.55 -5.31
C SER A 196 -11.11 -15.29 -6.09
N GLY A 197 -11.24 -14.13 -5.41
CA GLY A 197 -11.42 -12.84 -6.06
C GLY A 197 -10.27 -12.47 -7.02
N PHE A 198 -9.02 -12.77 -6.64
CA PHE A 198 -7.87 -12.58 -7.53
C PHE A 198 -7.81 -13.61 -8.67
N GLN A 199 -8.29 -14.84 -8.45
CA GLN A 199 -8.32 -15.89 -9.48
C GLN A 199 -9.40 -15.63 -10.54
N SER A 200 -10.57 -15.14 -10.15
CA SER A 200 -11.67 -14.78 -11.07
C SER A 200 -11.26 -13.70 -12.08
N GLU A 201 -10.53 -12.66 -11.65
CA GLU A 201 -9.96 -11.66 -12.56
C GLU A 201 -8.90 -12.22 -13.52
N SER A 202 -8.10 -13.20 -13.06
CA SER A 202 -7.10 -13.86 -13.91
C SER A 202 -7.72 -14.80 -14.95
N GLY A 203 -8.85 -15.44 -14.62
CA GLY A 203 -9.61 -16.31 -15.51
C GLY A 203 -10.27 -15.55 -16.67
N LEU A 204 -10.81 -14.35 -16.43
CA LEU A 204 -11.35 -13.48 -17.50
C LEU A 204 -10.27 -13.06 -18.51
N ARG A 205 -9.02 -12.89 -18.07
CA ARG A 205 -7.88 -12.55 -18.96
C ARG A 205 -7.33 -13.75 -19.72
N ALA A 206 -7.47 -14.96 -19.18
CA ALA A 206 -7.04 -16.20 -19.83
C ALA A 206 -8.08 -16.78 -20.82
N GLY A 207 -9.34 -16.33 -20.77
CA GLY A 207 -10.41 -16.78 -21.66
C GLY A 207 -10.30 -16.32 -23.12
N GLY A 208 -9.28 -15.55 -23.49
CA GLY A 208 -8.99 -15.14 -24.87
C GLY A 208 -8.13 -16.12 -25.67
N VAL A 209 -7.65 -17.21 -25.06
CA VAL A 209 -6.96 -18.28 -25.79
C VAL A 209 -7.87 -19.50 -25.83
N GLU A 210 -8.56 -19.67 -26.95
CA GLU A 210 -9.38 -20.82 -27.28
C GLU A 210 -8.58 -22.11 -27.02
N LYS A 211 -9.01 -22.91 -26.05
CA LYS A 211 -8.47 -24.26 -25.83
C LYS A 211 -8.96 -25.14 -26.96
N ALA A 212 -8.08 -25.45 -27.92
CA ALA A 212 -8.29 -26.55 -28.85
C ALA A 212 -8.50 -27.86 -28.06
N PRO A 213 -9.44 -28.74 -28.44
CA PRO A 213 -9.69 -29.97 -27.71
C PRO A 213 -8.53 -30.95 -27.90
N MET A 214 -7.94 -31.36 -26.78
CA MET A 214 -6.89 -32.36 -26.71
C MET A 214 -7.53 -33.76 -26.91
N VAL A 215 -7.21 -34.42 -28.03
CA VAL A 215 -7.62 -35.81 -28.29
C VAL A 215 -6.96 -36.73 -27.27
N SER A 216 -7.78 -37.45 -26.50
CA SER A 216 -7.33 -38.48 -25.57
C SER A 216 -6.92 -39.74 -26.33
N LEU A 217 -5.65 -40.11 -26.26
CA LEU A 217 -5.16 -41.44 -26.59
C LEU A 217 -4.73 -42.12 -25.29
N GLY A 218 -5.67 -42.85 -24.67
CA GLY A 218 -5.42 -43.73 -23.53
C GLY A 218 -5.54 -45.20 -23.94
N GLY A 219 -4.55 -46.00 -23.57
CA GLY A 219 -4.58 -47.45 -23.76
C GLY A 219 -3.28 -48.16 -23.39
N SER A 220 -2.89 -48.14 -22.10
CA SER A 220 -1.85 -49.00 -21.55
C SER A 220 -2.48 -50.28 -20.98
N ALA A 221 -2.06 -51.46 -21.45
CA ALA A 221 -2.35 -52.74 -20.82
C ALA A 221 -1.03 -53.38 -20.35
N SER A 222 -0.95 -53.66 -19.04
CA SER A 222 0.14 -54.32 -18.32
C SER A 222 0.08 -55.85 -18.43
N PRO A 223 1.20 -56.60 -18.38
CA PRO A 223 1.18 -58.08 -18.43
C PRO A 223 0.86 -58.69 -17.05
N GLN A 224 -0.07 -59.67 -17.03
CA GLN A 224 -0.39 -60.49 -15.86
C GLN A 224 0.61 -61.65 -15.71
N THR A 225 1.04 -61.90 -14.47
CA THR A 225 1.85 -63.04 -14.01
C THR A 225 1.01 -64.32 -13.88
N SER A 226 1.55 -65.46 -14.32
CA SER A 226 0.92 -66.79 -14.25
C SER A 226 0.98 -67.42 -12.83
N PRO A 227 0.04 -68.31 -12.47
CA PRO A 227 0.03 -68.97 -11.15
C PRO A 227 0.72 -70.35 -11.14
N SER A 228 1.29 -70.70 -9.98
CA SER A 228 1.97 -71.96 -9.65
C SER A 228 0.99 -73.14 -9.43
N PRO A 229 1.42 -74.42 -9.62
CA PRO A 229 0.54 -75.58 -9.49
C PRO A 229 0.37 -76.09 -8.03
N PRO A 230 -0.71 -76.86 -7.73
CA PRO A 230 -1.06 -77.29 -6.37
C PRO A 230 -0.36 -78.59 -5.91
N PRO A 231 -0.34 -78.87 -4.60
CA PRO A 231 0.29 -80.07 -4.03
C PRO A 231 -0.64 -81.30 -4.01
N HIS A 232 -0.05 -82.48 -4.24
CA HIS A 232 -0.72 -83.78 -4.12
C HIS A 232 -0.43 -84.45 -2.76
N THR A 233 -1.48 -85.00 -2.14
CA THR A 233 -1.49 -85.99 -1.03
C THR A 233 -2.53 -87.05 -1.43
N GLY A 234 -2.38 -88.38 -1.37
CA GLY A 234 -1.34 -89.34 -1.02
C GLY A 234 -1.90 -90.79 -1.21
N SER A 235 -1.03 -91.82 -1.06
CA SER A 235 -1.28 -93.27 -0.89
C SER A 235 -1.98 -94.11 -1.99
N GLN A 236 -1.21 -94.95 -2.68
CA GLN A 236 -1.12 -96.42 -2.49
C GLN A 236 0.27 -96.90 -2.94
#